data_AF-W6Z1L4-F1
#
_entry.id   AF-W6Z1L4-F1
#
_cell.length_a   1.000
_cell.length_b   1.000
_cell.length_c   1.000
_cell.angle_alpha   90.00
_cell.angle_beta   90.00
_cell.angle_gamma   90.00
#
_symmetry.space_group_name_H-M   'P 1'
#
loop_
_entity.id
_entity.type
_entity.pdbx_description
1 polymer ?
#
loop_
_entity_poly.entity_id
_entity_poly.type
_entity_poly.pdbx_seq_one_letter_code
_entity_poly.pdbx_strand_id
1 'polypeptide(L)'
;MKAPSILLSLAVAAIASAQDCSQASEPFYNITSKPFHLVVQSEDGKVNDTLSACHVGAALESLCLSNGNFGSSPTPIPGAEFYFNTSIYSSAPDESLGVPGILTWILPTNALDVPSSAAFQYDPVSSLAVPIISPGSDNPTLVTFDSQDDLTIQAYVRGTNGTGNYEQFYRWYACETFYGSYNYKNLAWNLGSGKPENPSCVAVNVTRVFV
;
A
#
# COMPACT_ATOMS: atom_id res chain seq x y z
N MET A 1 -27.92 -36.03 -64.52
CA MET A 1 -28.70 -35.30 -63.48
C MET A 1 -27.78 -35.11 -62.28
N LYS A 2 -27.30 -33.87 -62.05
CA LYS A 2 -26.39 -33.53 -60.95
C LYS A 2 -27.24 -33.07 -59.76
N ALA A 3 -27.09 -33.72 -58.61
CA ALA A 3 -27.71 -33.28 -57.36
C ALA A 3 -26.92 -32.09 -56.78
N PRO A 4 -27.56 -31.05 -56.23
CA PRO A 4 -26.84 -29.98 -55.55
C PRO A 4 -26.64 -30.36 -54.08
N SER A 5 -25.39 -30.32 -53.62
CA SER A 5 -25.03 -30.33 -52.20
C SER A 5 -25.39 -28.98 -51.59
N ILE A 6 -26.28 -28.98 -50.61
CA ILE A 6 -26.59 -27.81 -49.78
C ILE A 6 -25.58 -27.82 -48.61
N LEU A 7 -24.62 -26.90 -48.66
CA LEU A 7 -23.70 -26.60 -47.57
C LEU A 7 -24.44 -25.80 -46.49
N LEU A 8 -24.66 -26.43 -45.35
CA LEU A 8 -25.21 -25.80 -44.15
C LEU A 8 -24.09 -24.96 -43.49
N SER A 9 -24.14 -23.64 -43.66
CA SER A 9 -23.21 -22.72 -42.99
C SER A 9 -23.71 -22.43 -41.58
N LEU A 10 -23.11 -23.06 -40.58
CA LEU A 10 -23.28 -22.68 -39.17
C LEU A 10 -22.43 -21.42 -38.90
N ALA A 11 -23.08 -20.26 -38.91
CA ALA A 11 -22.50 -19.04 -38.37
C ALA A 11 -22.55 -19.12 -36.84
N VAL A 12 -21.42 -19.45 -36.21
CA VAL A 12 -21.25 -19.33 -34.76
C VAL A 12 -21.03 -17.85 -34.47
N ALA A 13 -22.06 -17.17 -33.98
CA ALA A 13 -21.90 -15.83 -33.42
C ALA A 13 -21.15 -15.96 -32.08
N ALA A 14 -19.84 -15.76 -32.11
CA ALA A 14 -19.06 -15.56 -30.90
C ALA A 14 -19.50 -14.23 -30.27
N ILE A 15 -20.30 -14.30 -29.21
CA ILE A 15 -20.53 -13.15 -28.34
C ILE A 15 -19.22 -12.96 -27.58
N ALA A 16 -18.32 -12.17 -28.16
CA ALA A 16 -17.25 -11.56 -27.39
C ALA A 16 -17.92 -10.50 -26.51
N SER A 17 -18.26 -10.88 -25.28
CA SER A 17 -18.44 -9.89 -24.23
C SER A 17 -17.10 -9.19 -24.06
N ALA A 18 -16.95 -8.02 -24.69
CA ALA A 18 -15.94 -7.07 -24.30
C ALA A 18 -16.24 -6.72 -22.85
N GLN A 19 -15.51 -7.36 -21.93
CA GLN A 19 -15.47 -6.94 -20.54
C GLN A 19 -14.73 -5.63 -20.56
N ASP A 20 -15.48 -4.55 -20.56
CA ASP A 20 -14.96 -3.22 -20.33
C ASP A 20 -14.43 -3.22 -18.90
N CYS A 21 -13.11 -3.42 -18.74
CA CYS A 21 -12.40 -3.16 -17.49
C CYS A 21 -12.23 -1.65 -17.27
N SER A 22 -13.23 -0.85 -17.65
CA SER A 22 -13.34 0.52 -17.18
C SER A 22 -13.46 0.43 -15.67
N GLN A 23 -12.34 0.76 -15.01
CA GLN A 23 -12.23 1.17 -13.61
C GLN A 23 -13.46 0.73 -12.81
N ALA A 24 -13.47 -0.53 -12.33
CA ALA A 24 -14.44 -0.88 -11.31
C ALA A 24 -14.18 0.10 -10.17
N SER A 25 -14.99 1.15 -10.08
CA SER A 25 -14.86 2.17 -9.06
C SER A 25 -14.93 1.41 -7.75
N GLU A 26 -13.82 1.40 -7.00
CA GLU A 26 -13.74 0.72 -5.72
C GLU A 26 -14.97 1.12 -4.89
N PRO A 27 -15.94 0.21 -4.68
CA PRO A 27 -17.27 0.62 -4.25
C PRO A 27 -17.24 1.16 -2.82
N PHE A 28 -16.21 0.76 -2.05
CA PHE A 28 -16.03 1.15 -0.67
C PHE A 28 -15.11 2.37 -0.51
N TYR A 29 -13.87 2.31 -0.99
CA TYR A 29 -12.89 3.41 -0.88
C TYR A 29 -13.01 4.41 -2.03
N ASN A 30 -14.14 5.13 -2.04
CA ASN A 30 -14.60 5.94 -3.17
C ASN A 30 -14.28 7.44 -3.11
N ILE A 31 -13.52 7.89 -2.10
CA ILE A 31 -13.04 9.27 -2.00
C ILE A 31 -11.51 9.25 -2.10
N THR A 32 -10.96 9.84 -3.17
CA THR A 32 -9.50 9.86 -3.43
C THR A 32 -8.94 11.25 -3.15
N SER A 33 -7.81 11.31 -2.42
CA SER A 33 -7.04 12.55 -2.25
C SER A 33 -6.36 13.02 -3.54
N LYS A 34 -5.77 14.22 -3.51
CA LYS A 34 -4.73 14.60 -4.48
C LYS A 34 -3.50 13.68 -4.33
N PRO A 35 -2.70 13.49 -5.40
CA PRO A 35 -1.46 12.70 -5.30
C PRO A 35 -0.45 13.35 -4.35
N PHE A 36 0.34 12.53 -3.69
CA PHE A 36 1.42 12.96 -2.80
C PHE A 36 2.59 11.99 -2.84
N HIS A 37 3.76 12.47 -2.45
CA HIS A 37 4.90 11.62 -2.09
C HIS A 37 4.86 11.31 -0.60
N LEU A 38 5.40 10.15 -0.22
CA LEU A 38 5.71 9.85 1.18
C LEU A 38 7.20 10.11 1.41
N VAL A 39 7.50 11.05 2.31
CA VAL A 39 8.85 11.42 2.72
C VAL A 39 9.15 10.74 4.05
N VAL A 40 10.33 10.15 4.16
CA VAL A 40 10.77 9.36 5.32
C VAL A 40 11.99 10.00 5.93
N GLN A 41 11.92 10.32 7.22
CA GLN A 41 13.01 10.99 7.92
C GLN A 41 13.27 10.37 9.29
N SER A 42 14.53 10.08 9.61
CA SER A 42 14.96 9.74 10.98
C SER A 42 15.31 11.01 11.76
N GLU A 43 15.17 10.95 13.09
CA GLU A 43 15.50 12.06 13.99
C GLU A 43 16.95 12.55 13.83
N ASP A 44 17.89 11.62 13.59
CA ASP A 44 19.30 11.92 13.37
C ASP A 44 19.64 12.32 11.92
N GLY A 45 18.64 12.40 11.04
CA GLY A 45 18.76 12.79 9.63
C GLY A 45 19.52 11.80 8.75
N LYS A 46 19.93 10.63 9.28
CA LYS A 46 20.65 9.61 8.49
C LYS A 46 19.76 8.91 7.48
N VAL A 47 18.47 8.83 7.77
CA VAL A 47 17.43 8.48 6.79
C VAL A 47 16.72 9.78 6.43
N ASN A 48 16.78 10.14 5.15
CA ASN A 48 16.04 11.25 4.55
C ASN A 48 15.80 10.89 3.09
N ASP A 49 14.65 10.30 2.81
CA ASP A 49 14.35 9.70 1.51
C ASP A 49 12.86 9.84 1.16
N THR A 50 12.49 9.48 -0.07
CA THR A 50 11.10 9.24 -0.46
C THR A 50 10.79 7.75 -0.47
N LEU A 51 9.51 7.38 -0.49
CA LEU A 51 9.11 6.00 -0.75
C LEU A 51 8.76 5.79 -2.22
N SER A 52 9.11 4.61 -2.71
CA SER A 52 8.75 4.08 -4.02
C SER A 52 7.98 2.78 -3.86
N ALA A 53 7.13 2.45 -4.85
CA ALA A 53 6.57 1.11 -5.00
C ALA A 53 7.59 0.23 -5.74
N CYS A 54 8.47 -0.45 -5.00
CA CYS A 54 9.48 -1.34 -5.58
C CYS A 54 8.88 -2.72 -5.84
N HIS A 55 9.21 -3.32 -6.99
CA HIS A 55 8.73 -4.65 -7.34
C HIS A 55 9.37 -5.73 -6.46
N VAL A 56 8.55 -6.54 -5.79
CA VAL A 56 9.00 -7.63 -4.92
C VAL A 56 8.47 -9.01 -5.33
N GLY A 57 7.49 -9.06 -6.24
CA GLY A 57 6.89 -10.29 -6.75
C GLY A 57 5.84 -10.02 -7.83
N ALA A 58 5.23 -11.06 -8.38
CA ALA A 58 4.26 -10.92 -9.48
C ALA A 58 3.06 -10.05 -9.08
N ALA A 59 3.01 -8.81 -9.60
CA ALA A 59 2.05 -7.77 -9.21
C ALA A 59 2.05 -7.48 -7.70
N LEU A 60 3.22 -7.57 -7.07
CA LEU A 60 3.43 -7.24 -5.67
C LEU A 60 4.56 -6.23 -5.56
N GLU A 61 4.28 -5.15 -4.86
CA GLU A 61 5.24 -4.10 -4.57
C GLU A 61 5.41 -3.92 -3.06
N SER A 62 6.47 -3.25 -2.63
CA SER A 62 6.64 -2.82 -1.24
C SER A 62 6.99 -1.33 -1.19
N LEU A 63 6.84 -0.73 -0.01
CA LEU A 63 7.19 0.67 0.24
C LEU A 63 8.70 0.81 0.47
N CYS A 64 9.48 0.75 -0.59
CA CYS A 64 10.94 0.87 -0.53
C CYS A 64 11.40 2.32 -0.36
N LEU A 65 12.51 2.53 0.35
CA LEU A 65 13.23 3.81 0.34
C LEU A 65 13.79 4.06 -1.05
N SER A 66 13.46 5.15 -1.73
CA SER A 66 13.84 5.42 -3.13
C SER A 66 15.34 5.27 -3.43
N ASN A 67 16.23 5.56 -2.48
CA ASN A 67 17.69 5.42 -2.59
C ASN A 67 18.25 4.19 -1.85
N GLY A 68 17.41 3.19 -1.56
CA GLY A 68 17.73 2.07 -0.67
C GLY A 68 18.62 0.95 -1.24
N ASN A 69 18.81 0.86 -2.56
CA ASN A 69 19.33 -0.32 -3.28
C ASN A 69 18.49 -1.59 -3.00
N PHE A 70 17.96 -2.25 -4.05
CA PHE A 70 16.94 -3.30 -3.88
C PHE A 70 17.27 -4.55 -4.69
N GLY A 71 17.29 -5.71 -4.01
CA GLY A 71 17.62 -6.98 -4.67
C GLY A 71 18.93 -6.91 -5.45
N SER A 72 18.91 -7.36 -6.71
CA SER A 72 20.07 -7.34 -7.62
C SER A 72 20.24 -6.03 -8.40
N SER A 73 19.37 -5.03 -8.20
CA SER A 73 19.41 -3.76 -8.92
C SER A 73 19.81 -2.62 -7.98
N PRO A 74 21.03 -2.07 -8.12
CA PRO A 74 21.52 -0.98 -7.26
C PRO A 74 21.02 0.40 -7.71
N THR A 75 20.04 0.47 -8.61
CA THR A 75 19.58 1.74 -9.16
C THR A 75 18.49 2.34 -8.26
N PRO A 76 18.66 3.59 -7.77
CA PRO A 76 17.58 4.31 -7.10
C PRO A 76 16.29 4.31 -7.94
N ILE A 77 15.16 4.13 -7.28
CA ILE A 77 13.83 4.21 -7.91
C ILE A 77 13.27 5.59 -7.54
N PRO A 78 12.74 6.38 -8.48
CA PRO A 78 12.09 7.65 -8.16
C PRO A 78 10.97 7.47 -7.12
N GLY A 79 10.76 8.49 -6.27
CA GLY A 79 9.64 8.51 -5.35
C GLY A 79 8.32 8.31 -6.11
N ALA A 80 7.47 7.42 -5.60
CA ALA A 80 6.18 7.14 -6.22
C ALA A 80 5.14 8.19 -5.79
N GLU A 81 4.14 8.41 -6.64
CA GLU A 81 2.94 9.13 -6.27
C GLU A 81 1.94 8.16 -5.64
N PHE A 82 1.49 8.49 -4.44
CA PHE A 82 0.48 7.75 -3.71
C PHE A 82 -0.79 8.59 -3.59
N TYR A 83 -1.88 7.90 -3.28
CA TYR A 83 -3.19 8.45 -3.00
C TYR A 83 -3.67 7.92 -1.66
N PHE A 84 -4.47 8.72 -0.98
CA PHE A 84 -5.16 8.31 0.23
C PHE A 84 -6.64 8.18 -0.10
N ASN A 85 -7.14 6.94 -0.07
CA ASN A 85 -8.53 6.67 -0.40
C ASN A 85 -9.31 6.38 0.88
N THR A 86 -10.39 7.14 1.11
CA THR A 86 -11.34 6.92 2.19
C THR A 86 -12.70 6.52 1.63
N SER A 87 -13.65 6.23 2.52
CA SER A 87 -15.02 5.94 2.17
C SER A 87 -15.95 7.06 2.62
N ILE A 88 -17.06 7.26 1.90
CA ILE A 88 -18.23 8.00 2.42
C ILE A 88 -18.79 7.42 3.73
N TYR A 89 -18.43 6.18 4.06
CA TYR A 89 -18.83 5.51 5.31
C TYR A 89 -17.75 5.60 6.41
N SER A 90 -16.55 6.10 6.09
CA SER A 90 -15.49 6.26 7.07
C SER A 90 -15.76 7.48 7.95
N SER A 91 -15.54 7.34 9.25
CA SER A 91 -15.53 8.45 10.20
C SER A 91 -14.31 8.33 11.09
N ALA A 92 -13.79 9.48 11.55
CA ALA A 92 -12.77 9.48 12.58
C ALA A 92 -13.36 8.90 13.88
N PRO A 93 -12.62 8.06 14.62
CA PRO A 93 -13.08 7.58 15.92
C PRO A 93 -13.18 8.69 16.97
N ASP A 94 -12.42 9.76 16.77
CA ASP A 94 -12.45 11.02 17.51
C ASP A 94 -12.12 12.16 16.53
N GLU A 95 -12.70 13.35 16.70
CA GLU A 95 -12.49 14.51 15.81
C GLU A 95 -11.01 14.89 15.65
N SER A 96 -10.19 14.61 16.66
CA SER A 96 -8.76 14.94 16.68
C SER A 96 -7.87 13.94 15.93
N LEU A 97 -8.34 12.73 15.64
CA LEU A 97 -7.47 11.65 15.17
C LEU A 97 -7.41 11.51 13.65
N GLY A 98 -8.33 12.12 12.90
CA GLY A 98 -8.43 12.02 11.44
C GLY A 98 -9.20 10.78 10.97
N VAL A 99 -9.70 10.81 9.73
CA VAL A 99 -10.53 9.74 9.15
C VAL A 99 -9.62 8.63 8.58
N PRO A 100 -9.77 7.36 9.01
CA PRO A 100 -9.01 6.25 8.45
C PRO A 100 -9.36 5.95 6.99
N GLY A 101 -8.35 5.51 6.25
CA GLY A 101 -8.44 5.11 4.85
C GLY A 101 -7.31 4.17 4.46
N ILE A 102 -7.09 4.02 3.17
CA ILE A 102 -6.07 3.12 2.61
C ILE A 102 -5.03 3.93 1.85
N LEU A 103 -3.79 3.45 1.92
CA LEU A 103 -2.72 3.93 1.05
C LEU A 103 -2.83 3.21 -0.30
N THR A 104 -2.98 3.99 -1.36
CA THR A 104 -3.16 3.49 -2.73
C THR A 104 -2.02 3.96 -3.61
N TRP A 105 -1.52 3.05 -4.45
CA TRP A 105 -0.60 3.34 -5.54
C TRP A 105 -1.23 2.83 -6.83
N ILE A 106 -1.00 3.54 -7.93
CA ILE A 106 -1.48 3.11 -9.24
C ILE A 106 -0.38 2.31 -9.91
N LEU A 107 -0.59 1.01 -10.08
CA LEU A 107 0.31 0.13 -10.80
C LEU A 107 0.18 0.43 -12.30
N PRO A 108 1.23 0.99 -12.96
CA PRO A 108 1.19 1.23 -14.38
C PRO A 108 1.33 -0.09 -15.12
N THR A 109 0.38 -0.40 -15.99
CA THR A 109 0.51 -1.51 -16.96
C THR A 109 0.42 -0.96 -18.38
N ASN A 110 0.81 -1.77 -19.36
CA ASN A 110 0.74 -1.36 -20.77
C ASN A 110 -0.70 -1.12 -21.28
N ALA A 111 -1.73 -1.57 -20.53
CA ALA A 111 -3.12 -1.56 -20.97
C ALA A 111 -4.05 -0.77 -20.06
N LEU A 112 -3.73 -0.67 -18.77
CA LEU A 112 -4.62 -0.16 -17.71
C LEU A 112 -3.82 0.31 -16.50
N ASP A 113 -4.25 1.42 -15.92
CA ASP A 113 -3.86 1.84 -14.59
C ASP A 113 -4.64 1.04 -13.54
N VAL A 114 -3.93 0.27 -12.72
CA VAL A 114 -4.53 -0.64 -11.73
C VAL A 114 -4.35 -0.07 -10.33
N PRO A 115 -5.42 0.42 -9.67
CA PRO A 115 -5.35 0.79 -8.27
C PRO A 115 -4.91 -0.39 -7.41
N SER A 116 -3.92 -0.17 -6.57
CA SER A 116 -3.31 -1.18 -5.71
C SER A 116 -3.16 -0.62 -4.30
N SER A 117 -3.46 -1.42 -3.29
CA SER A 117 -3.48 -0.96 -1.89
C SER A 117 -2.46 -1.69 -1.02
N ALA A 118 -1.99 -1.01 0.02
CA ALA A 118 -1.03 -1.58 0.96
C ALA A 118 -1.72 -2.41 2.06
N ALA A 119 -1.23 -3.62 2.29
CA ALA A 119 -1.61 -4.49 3.40
C ALA A 119 -0.35 -4.98 4.13
N PHE A 120 -0.44 -5.13 5.45
CA PHE A 120 0.62 -5.73 6.23
C PHE A 120 0.75 -7.22 5.97
N GLN A 121 1.95 -7.63 5.58
CA GLN A 121 2.40 -8.99 5.68
C GLN A 121 3.06 -9.23 7.02
N TYR A 122 2.58 -10.27 7.71
CA TYR A 122 3.09 -10.69 9.01
C TYR A 122 3.98 -11.93 8.86
N ASP A 123 5.04 -11.97 9.65
CA ASP A 123 5.84 -13.17 9.90
C ASP A 123 5.72 -13.52 11.39
N PRO A 124 5.27 -14.75 11.75
CA PRO A 124 5.04 -15.13 13.14
C PRO A 124 6.28 -15.13 14.03
N VAL A 125 7.49 -15.07 13.46
CA VAL A 125 8.75 -14.97 14.22
C VAL A 125 9.42 -13.59 14.13
N SER A 126 8.74 -12.62 13.51
CA SER A 126 9.25 -11.26 13.36
C SER A 126 8.52 -10.27 14.28
N SER A 127 9.25 -9.27 14.76
CA SER A 127 8.66 -8.09 15.42
C SER A 127 8.16 -7.04 14.42
N LEU A 128 8.30 -7.30 13.11
CA LEU A 128 7.94 -6.39 12.02
C LEU A 128 6.81 -6.94 11.17
N ALA A 129 5.93 -6.05 10.73
CA ALA A 129 5.05 -6.24 9.60
C ALA A 129 5.52 -5.37 8.42
N VAL A 130 5.56 -5.95 7.23
CA VAL A 130 6.02 -5.26 6.01
C VAL A 130 4.79 -4.90 5.16
N PRO A 131 4.59 -3.63 4.78
CA PRO A 131 3.58 -3.26 3.81
C PRO A 131 3.90 -3.85 2.43
N ILE A 132 2.96 -4.64 1.92
CA ILE A 132 2.93 -5.14 0.55
C ILE A 132 1.77 -4.47 -0.17
N ILE A 133 2.05 -3.92 -1.35
CA ILE A 133 1.07 -3.31 -2.24
C ILE A 133 0.68 -4.38 -3.25
N SER A 134 -0.62 -4.56 -3.45
CA SER A 134 -1.18 -5.50 -4.44
C SER A 134 -2.42 -4.92 -5.11
N PRO A 135 -2.77 -5.36 -6.33
CA PRO A 135 -3.98 -4.92 -7.03
C PRO A 135 -5.25 -5.00 -6.18
N GLY A 136 -6.07 -3.95 -6.27
CA GLY A 136 -7.35 -3.85 -5.58
C GLY A 136 -7.24 -3.42 -4.12
N SER A 137 -8.36 -3.55 -3.40
CA SER A 137 -8.54 -3.16 -2.00
C SER A 137 -8.98 -4.31 -1.09
N ASP A 138 -8.48 -5.52 -1.37
CA ASP A 138 -8.76 -6.70 -0.54
C ASP A 138 -7.93 -6.69 0.75
N ASN A 139 -8.61 -6.56 1.91
CA ASN A 139 -8.00 -6.55 3.25
C ASN A 139 -6.82 -5.55 3.45
N PRO A 140 -6.97 -4.28 3.05
CA PRO A 140 -5.91 -3.30 3.17
C PRO A 140 -5.68 -2.93 4.64
N THR A 141 -4.46 -2.52 4.95
CA THR A 141 -4.18 -1.92 6.25
C THR A 141 -4.72 -0.50 6.29
N LEU A 142 -5.61 -0.24 7.24
CA LEU A 142 -6.12 1.10 7.48
C LEU A 142 -5.04 1.96 8.13
N VAL A 143 -4.83 3.13 7.54
CA VAL A 143 -3.91 4.16 8.01
C VAL A 143 -4.64 5.50 8.08
N THR A 144 -4.05 6.45 8.79
CA THR A 144 -4.53 7.84 8.86
C THR A 144 -3.34 8.79 8.70
N PHE A 145 -3.61 10.00 8.24
CA PHE A 145 -2.69 11.13 8.39
C PHE A 145 -3.16 12.04 9.52
N ASP A 146 -2.25 12.42 10.41
CA ASP A 146 -2.55 13.34 11.49
C ASP A 146 -2.62 14.81 11.00
N SER A 147 -2.72 15.76 11.93
CA SER A 147 -2.78 17.19 11.59
C SER A 147 -1.49 17.76 11.00
N GLN A 148 -0.38 17.04 11.11
CA GLN A 148 0.94 17.40 10.57
C GLN A 148 1.26 16.64 9.27
N ASP A 149 0.26 15.93 8.72
CA ASP A 149 0.41 15.06 7.55
C ASP A 149 1.34 13.85 7.77
N ASP A 150 1.52 13.43 9.02
CA ASP A 150 2.28 12.24 9.39
C ASP A 150 1.41 10.99 9.34
N LEU A 151 1.96 9.93 8.75
CA LEU A 151 1.31 8.65 8.56
C LEU A 151 1.26 7.89 9.89
N THR A 152 0.07 7.51 10.30
CA THR A 152 -0.21 6.84 11.57
C THR A 152 -1.12 5.64 11.37
N ILE A 153 -1.15 4.79 12.39
CA ILE A 153 -2.22 3.81 12.57
C ILE A 153 -2.95 4.16 13.86
N GLN A 154 -4.27 4.18 13.80
CA GLN A 154 -5.10 4.38 14.98
C GLN A 154 -5.54 3.03 15.54
N ALA A 155 -5.57 2.90 16.86
CA ALA A 155 -6.19 1.76 17.50
C ALA A 155 -6.82 2.15 18.84
N TYR A 156 -7.85 1.41 19.24
CA TYR A 156 -8.44 1.56 20.56
C TYR A 156 -7.55 0.90 21.62
N VAL A 157 -7.07 1.71 22.57
CA VAL A 157 -6.31 1.24 23.72
C VAL A 157 -7.26 1.06 24.90
N ARG A 158 -7.39 -0.19 25.34
CA ARG A 158 -8.22 -0.53 26.48
C ARG A 158 -7.52 -0.12 27.77
N GLY A 159 -8.17 0.73 28.55
CA GLY A 159 -7.78 1.09 29.91
C GLY A 159 -8.26 0.07 30.95
N THR A 160 -8.01 0.38 32.22
CA THR A 160 -8.56 -0.39 33.34
C THR A 160 -10.06 -0.11 33.50
N ASN A 161 -10.79 -1.03 34.13
CA ASN A 161 -12.22 -0.86 34.44
C ASN A 161 -13.16 -0.61 33.24
N GLY A 162 -12.80 -1.11 32.05
CA GLY A 162 -13.65 -1.02 30.86
C GLY A 162 -13.69 0.34 30.19
N THR A 163 -12.78 1.25 30.56
CA THR A 163 -12.52 2.49 29.83
C THR A 163 -11.47 2.27 28.74
N GLY A 164 -11.22 3.30 27.94
CA GLY A 164 -10.18 3.29 26.90
C GLY A 164 -10.44 4.39 25.89
N ASN A 165 -9.43 4.70 25.09
CA ASN A 165 -9.47 5.76 24.08
C ASN A 165 -8.83 5.25 22.80
N TYR A 166 -9.18 5.89 21.67
CA TYR A 166 -8.37 5.72 20.47
C TYR A 166 -7.08 6.52 20.60
N GLU A 167 -5.99 5.93 20.14
CA GLU A 167 -4.67 6.54 20.11
C GLU A 167 -4.08 6.41 18.70
N GLN A 168 -3.22 7.35 18.32
CA GLN A 168 -2.38 7.26 17.12
C GLN A 168 -1.03 6.65 17.47
N PHE A 169 -0.56 5.75 16.61
CA PHE A 169 0.72 5.08 16.74
C PHE A 169 1.66 5.48 15.61
N TYR A 170 2.92 5.72 15.97
CA TYR A 170 4.02 6.11 15.09
C TYR A 170 5.13 5.07 15.22
N ARG A 171 4.93 3.89 14.63
CA ARG A 171 5.84 2.74 14.76
C ARG A 171 6.49 2.36 13.43
N TRP A 172 6.75 3.37 12.62
CA TRP A 172 7.42 3.23 11.34
C TRP A 172 8.93 3.15 11.50
N TYR A 173 9.53 2.22 10.78
CA TYR A 173 10.97 2.01 10.73
C TYR A 173 11.40 1.83 9.28
N ALA A 174 12.55 2.40 8.92
CA ALA A 174 13.29 2.01 7.73
C ALA A 174 14.19 0.83 8.11
N CYS A 175 13.99 -0.32 7.48
CA CYS A 175 14.70 -1.57 7.83
C CYS A 175 15.24 -2.26 6.58
N GLU A 176 16.30 -3.05 6.74
CA GLU A 176 16.61 -4.13 5.81
C GLU A 176 15.66 -5.31 6.07
N THR A 177 14.82 -5.66 5.12
CA THR A 177 13.87 -6.78 5.22
C THR A 177 14.10 -7.80 4.11
N PHE A 178 13.51 -8.98 4.26
CA PHE A 178 13.66 -10.09 3.32
C PHE A 178 12.30 -10.52 2.77
N TYR A 179 12.18 -10.59 1.45
CA TYR A 179 10.98 -11.08 0.78
C TYR A 179 11.34 -11.89 -0.46
N GLY A 180 10.73 -13.06 -0.63
CA GLY A 180 10.80 -13.83 -1.88
C GLY A 180 12.22 -14.24 -2.34
N SER A 181 13.22 -14.25 -1.45
CA SER A 181 14.67 -14.49 -1.70
C SER A 181 15.57 -13.26 -1.85
N TYR A 182 15.05 -12.04 -1.69
CA TYR A 182 15.83 -10.81 -1.84
C TYR A 182 15.76 -9.92 -0.59
N ASN A 183 16.82 -9.14 -0.40
CA ASN A 183 16.85 -8.09 0.62
C ASN A 183 16.38 -6.76 0.03
N TYR A 184 15.64 -6.01 0.84
CA TYR A 184 15.10 -4.69 0.50
C TYR A 184 15.37 -3.72 1.64
N LYS A 185 15.55 -2.45 1.32
CA LYS A 185 15.42 -1.36 2.30
C LYS A 185 14.06 -0.72 2.14
N ASN A 186 13.15 -1.02 3.05
CA ASN A 186 11.77 -0.59 2.97
C ASN A 186 11.24 -0.14 4.33
N LEU A 187 10.09 0.50 4.25
CA LEU A 187 9.30 0.85 5.40
C LEU A 187 8.73 -0.43 6.02
N ALA A 188 8.81 -0.53 7.33
CA ALA A 188 8.22 -1.61 8.12
C ALA A 188 7.52 -1.02 9.34
N TRP A 189 6.48 -1.73 9.80
CA TRP A 189 5.76 -1.41 11.02
C TRP A 189 6.20 -2.33 12.14
N ASN A 190 6.55 -1.76 13.29
CA ASN A 190 6.88 -2.54 14.47
C ASN A 190 5.62 -2.93 15.25
N LEU A 191 5.43 -4.24 15.46
CA LEU A 191 4.26 -4.82 16.12
C LEU A 191 4.23 -4.49 17.62
N GLY A 192 5.40 -4.41 18.25
CA GLY A 192 5.55 -4.13 19.67
C GLY A 192 5.73 -2.63 20.01
N SER A 193 5.71 -2.31 21.30
CA SER A 193 6.07 -0.98 21.81
C SER A 193 7.58 -0.79 22.04
N GLY A 194 8.34 -1.89 22.15
CA GLY A 194 9.80 -1.86 22.25
C GLY A 194 10.48 -1.69 20.90
N LYS A 195 11.81 -1.56 20.86
CA LYS A 195 12.57 -1.51 19.61
C LYS A 195 12.44 -2.84 18.82
N PRO A 196 12.36 -2.82 17.47
CA PRO A 196 12.43 -4.04 16.66
C PRO A 196 13.68 -4.87 16.95
N GLU A 197 13.55 -6.19 16.83
CA GLU A 197 14.66 -7.14 16.98
C GLU A 197 15.67 -7.06 15.83
N ASN A 198 15.22 -6.59 14.67
CA ASN A 198 16.06 -6.40 13.49
C ASN A 198 17.02 -5.20 13.70
N PRO A 199 18.34 -5.42 13.77
CA PRO A 199 19.31 -4.38 14.12
C PRO A 199 19.49 -3.32 13.03
N SER A 200 19.05 -3.59 11.79
CA SER A 200 19.11 -2.61 10.69
C SER A 200 18.07 -1.49 10.82
N CYS A 201 17.03 -1.70 11.65
CA CYS A 201 15.91 -0.80 11.73
C CYS A 201 16.27 0.55 12.37
N VAL A 202 15.93 1.63 11.67
CA VAL A 202 16.01 3.01 12.14
C VAL A 202 14.59 3.55 12.25
N ALA A 203 14.25 4.13 13.40
CA ALA A 203 12.96 4.76 13.60
C ALA A 203 12.83 5.98 12.67
N VAL A 204 11.68 6.11 12.02
CA VAL A 204 11.43 7.17 11.05
C VAL A 204 10.04 7.74 11.21
N ASN A 205 9.91 9.03 10.93
CA ASN A 205 8.63 9.64 10.62
C ASN A 205 8.33 9.49 9.13
N VAL A 206 7.05 9.40 8.78
CA VAL A 206 6.61 9.27 7.38
C VAL A 206 5.55 10.34 7.12
N THR A 207 5.89 11.35 6.34
CA THR A 207 5.03 12.51 6.10
C THR A 207 4.58 12.52 4.65
N ARG A 208 3.30 12.80 4.37
CA ARG A 208 2.84 13.03 2.99
C ARG A 208 3.13 14.46 2.55
N VAL A 209 3.58 14.61 1.30
CA VAL A 209 3.83 15.91 0.66
C VAL A 209 3.11 15.92 -0.68
N PHE A 210 2.08 16.76 -0.82
CA PHE A 210 1.29 16.85 -2.05
C PHE A 210 2.13 17.36 -3.24
N VAL A 211 1.86 16.80 -4.42
CA VAL A 211 2.49 17.18 -5.70
C VAL A 211 1.87 18.46 -6.27
#